data_AF-A0A0D9ZX15-F1
#
_entry.id   AF-A0A0D9ZX15-F1
#
_cell.length_a   1.000
_cell.length_b   1.000
_cell.length_c   1.000
_cell.angle_alpha   90.00
_cell.angle_beta   90.00
_cell.angle_gamma   90.00
#
_symmetry.space_group_name_H-M   'P 1'
#
loop_
_entity.id
_entity.type
_entity.pdbx_description
1 polymer ?
#
loop_
_entity_poly.entity_id
_entity_poly.type
_entity_poly.pdbx_seq_one_letter_code
_entity_poly.pdbx_strand_id
1 'polypeptide(L)' 'MLLKELDDSFEEFQDQVRREVEEKGYYEVGMDYFVQRAEYEAWLDKKWAERDFFRLEFEDEDEDMYGHG' A
#
# COMPACT_ATOMS: atom_id res chain seq x y z
N MET A 1 -19.86 1.11 4.39
CA MET A 1 -20.16 1.07 2.94
C MET A 1 -18.92 1.47 2.15
N LEU A 2 -18.43 2.71 2.30
CA LEU A 2 -17.24 3.20 1.58
C LEU A 2 -15.96 2.37 1.74
N LEU A 3 -15.70 1.82 2.94
CA LEU A 3 -14.50 0.98 3.16
C LEU A 3 -14.57 -0.34 2.38
N LYS A 4 -15.76 -0.90 2.24
CA LYS A 4 -15.98 -2.16 1.53
C LYS A 4 -15.88 -1.97 0.01
N GLU A 5 -16.46 -0.90 -0.51
CA GLU A 5 -16.35 -0.56 -1.94
C GLU A 5 -14.90 -0.29 -2.36
N LEU A 6 -14.10 0.32 -1.48
CA LEU A 6 -12.67 0.53 -1.72
C LEU A 6 -11.89 -0.80 -1.73
N ASP A 7 -12.22 -1.71 -0.81
CA ASP A 7 -11.58 -3.02 -0.70
C ASP A 7 -11.91 -3.89 -1.91
N ASP A 8 -13.19 -3.97 -2.28
CA ASP A 8 -13.67 -4.70 -3.46
C ASP A 8 -12.99 -4.15 -4.75
N SER A 9 -12.90 -2.82 -4.89
CA SER A 9 -12.20 -2.19 -6.03
C SER A 9 -10.70 -2.49 -6.07
N PHE A 10 -10.07 -2.68 -4.91
CA PHE A 10 -8.65 -2.99 -4.84
C PHE A 10 -8.39 -4.45 -5.20
N GLU A 11 -9.26 -5.37 -4.76
CA GLU A 11 -9.20 -6.79 -5.13
C GLU A 11 -9.37 -6.97 -6.65
N GLU A 12 -10.34 -6.30 -7.27
CA GLU A 12 -10.53 -6.31 -8.72
C GLU A 12 -9.28 -5.83 -9.47
N PHE A 13 -8.61 -4.80 -8.97
CA PHE A 13 -7.37 -4.30 -9.55
C PHE A 13 -6.23 -5.32 -9.43
N GLN A 14 -6.08 -5.96 -8.26
CA GLN A 14 -5.07 -7.00 -8.05
C GLN A 14 -5.27 -8.19 -8.99
N ASP A 15 -6.51 -8.62 -9.20
CA ASP A 15 -6.85 -9.70 -10.11
C ASP A 15 -6.55 -9.34 -11.56
N GLN A 16 -6.84 -8.09 -11.97
CA GLN A 16 -6.46 -7.60 -13.28
C GLN A 16 -4.94 -7.66 -13.48
N VAL A 17 -4.17 -7.10 -12.55
CA VAL A 17 -2.70 -7.09 -12.62
C VAL A 17 -2.17 -8.51 -12.74
N ARG A 18 -2.69 -9.44 -11.93
CA ARG A 18 -2.28 -10.85 -11.95
C ARG A 18 -2.54 -11.49 -13.30
N ARG A 19 -3.76 -11.33 -13.84
CA ARG A 19 -4.13 -11.87 -15.15
C ARG A 19 -3.23 -11.33 -16.25
N GLU A 20 -2.97 -10.03 -16.28
CA GLU A 20 -2.13 -9.42 -17.32
C GLU A 20 -0.67 -9.88 -17.23
N VAL A 21 -0.13 -10.02 -16.01
CA VAL A 21 1.21 -10.55 -15.80
C VAL A 21 1.30 -12.02 -16.20
N GLU A 22 0.28 -12.83 -15.91
CA GLU A 22 0.24 -14.25 -16.32
C GLU A 22 0.16 -14.39 -17.85
N GLU A 23 -0.61 -13.53 -18.53
CA GLU A 23 -0.82 -13.61 -19.98
C GLU A 23 0.33 -12.96 -20.79
N LYS A 24 0.82 -11.80 -20.38
CA LYS A 24 1.76 -10.97 -21.15
C LYS A 24 3.18 -10.99 -20.57
N GLY A 25 3.35 -11.38 -19.31
CA GLY A 25 4.59 -11.28 -18.56
C GLY A 25 4.85 -9.89 -17.94
N TYR A 26 3.94 -8.93 -18.13
CA TYR A 26 4.05 -7.57 -17.60
C TYR A 26 2.67 -6.90 -17.47
N TYR A 27 2.60 -5.87 -16.62
CA TYR A 27 1.45 -4.96 -16.52
C TYR A 27 1.83 -3.61 -17.10
N GLU A 28 1.01 -3.09 -18.02
CA GLU A 28 1.26 -1.80 -18.67
C GLU A 28 0.67 -0.65 -17.86
N VAL A 29 1.43 0.43 -17.73
CA VAL A 29 1.01 1.64 -17.02
C VAL A 29 1.03 2.85 -17.95
N GLY A 30 0.30 3.90 -17.58
CA GLY A 30 0.33 5.16 -18.32
C GLY A 30 1.74 5.75 -18.43
N MET A 31 1.99 6.48 -19.52
CA MET A 31 3.30 7.11 -19.77
C MET A 31 3.72 8.10 -18.67
N ASP A 32 2.75 8.65 -17.97
CA ASP A 32 2.89 9.60 -16.88
C ASP A 32 3.02 8.95 -15.49
N TYR A 33 3.08 7.61 -15.42
CA TYR A 33 3.17 6.84 -14.17
C TYR A 33 4.25 7.38 -13.22
N PHE A 34 5.45 7.68 -13.73
CA PHE A 34 6.54 8.20 -12.91
C PHE A 34 6.28 9.61 -12.37
N VAL A 35 5.56 10.45 -13.13
CA VAL A 35 5.17 11.79 -12.68
C VAL A 35 4.13 11.68 -11.57
N GLN A 36 3.07 10.91 -11.80
CA GLN A 36 2.01 10.68 -10.81
C GLN A 36 2.57 10.05 -9.52
N ARG A 37 3.49 9.10 -9.67
CA ARG A 37 4.15 8.46 -8.54
C ARG A 37 4.96 9.47 -7.71
N ALA A 38 5.75 10.33 -8.36
CA ALA A 38 6.53 11.35 -7.66
C ALA A 38 5.63 12.36 -6.93
N GLU A 39 4.52 12.78 -7.53
CA GLU A 39 3.54 13.65 -6.90
C GLU A 39 2.89 13.01 -5.68
N TYR A 40 2.54 11.71 -5.79
CA TYR A 40 1.94 10.95 -4.70
C TYR A 40 2.92 10.73 -3.54
N GLU A 41 4.18 10.39 -3.84
CA GLU A 41 5.25 10.25 -2.83
C GLU A 41 5.49 11.58 -2.10
N ALA A 42 5.58 12.70 -2.82
CA ALA A 42 5.73 14.02 -2.19
C ALA A 42 4.51 14.41 -1.33
N TRP A 43 3.31 14.03 -1.76
CA TRP A 43 2.09 14.23 -0.98
C TRP A 43 2.09 13.39 0.30
N LEU A 44 2.51 12.13 0.22
CA LEU A 44 2.67 11.26 1.38
C LEU A 44 3.70 11.86 2.34
N ASP A 45 4.90 12.21 1.88
CA ASP A 45 5.95 12.79 2.72
C ASP A 45 5.47 14.03 3.47
N LYS A 46 4.73 14.91 2.78
CA LYS A 46 4.09 16.07 3.41
C LYS A 46 3.08 15.66 4.48
N LYS A 47 2.24 14.65 4.20
CA LYS A 47 1.23 14.16 5.15
C LYS A 47 1.84 13.43 6.34
N TRP A 48 2.92 12.70 6.15
CA TRP A 48 3.69 12.07 7.21
C TRP A 48 4.37 13.13 8.08
N ALA A 49 4.96 14.18 7.49
CA ALA A 49 5.54 15.30 8.23
C ALA A 49 4.51 16.15 8.99
N GLU A 50 3.27 16.25 8.51
CA GLU A 50 2.15 16.90 9.20
C GLU A 50 1.65 16.09 10.41
N ARG A 51 1.94 14.78 10.48
CA ARG A 51 1.53 13.91 11.58
C ARG A 51 2.64 13.83 12.63
N ASP A 52 2.28 14.11 13.89
CA ASP A 52 3.18 13.97 15.03
C ASP A 52 3.19 12.51 15.51
N PHE A 53 4.06 11.70 14.92
CA PHE A 53 4.22 10.27 15.27
C PHE A 53 4.77 10.04 16.67
N PHE A 54 5.30 11.06 17.34
CA PHE A 54 5.76 10.96 18.74
C PHE A 54 4.62 10.80 19.75
N ARG A 55 3.35 10.93 19.32
CA ARG A 55 2.18 10.69 20.17
C ARG A 55 1.57 9.29 20.01
N LEU A 56 2.02 8.52 19.02
CA LEU A 56 1.60 7.13 18.88
C LEU A 56 2.56 6.27 19.70
N GLU A 57 2.20 6.02 20.96
CA GLU A 57 2.72 4.85 21.68
C GLU A 57 2.21 3.63 20.92
N PHE A 58 3.06 3.07 20.06
CA PHE A 58 2.90 1.69 19.65
C PHE A 58 3.19 0.88 20.90
N GLU A 59 2.14 0.30 21.48
CA GLU A 59 2.28 -0.77 22.46
C GLU A 59 2.97 -1.90 21.70
N ASP A 60 4.27 -2.05 21.91
CA ASP A 60 5.01 -3.23 21.50
C ASP A 60 4.38 -4.40 22.30
N GLU A 61 3.32 -5.00 21.76
CA GLU A 61 2.87 -6.32 22.18
C GLU A 61 3.98 -7.29 21.73
N ASP A 62 5.02 -7.38 22.57
CA ASP A 62 5.97 -8.49 22.57
C ASP A 62 5.18 -9.78 22.84
N GLU A 63 4.62 -10.37 21.79
CA GLU A 63 4.03 -11.70 21.83
C GLU A 63 5.19 -12.70 21.95
N ASP A 64 5.41 -13.12 23.19
CA ASP A 64 6.35 -14.10 23.69
C ASP A 64 6.08 -15.50 23.12
N MET A 65 6.54 -15.73 21.88
CA MET A 65 6.40 -17.02 21.20
C MET A 65 7.71 -17.52 20.58
N TYR A 66 8.75 -17.76 21.38
CA TYR A 66 9.78 -18.76 21.06
C TYR A 66 10.31 -19.48 22.30
N GLY A 67 9.64 -20.57 22.65
CA GLY A 67 10.31 -21.71 23.28
C GLY A 67 10.93 -22.60 22.19
N HIS A 68 12.26 -22.74 22.19
CA HIS A 68 13.03 -23.97 21.98
C HIS A 68 14.49 -23.64 21.64
N GLY A 69 15.40 -24.19 22.46
CA GLY A 69 16.85 -24.15 22.28
C GLY A 69 17.56 -24.58 23.54
#